data_AF-A0A522CBM1-F1
#
_entry.id   AF-A0A522CBM1-F1
#
_cell.length_a   1.000
_cell.length_b   1.000
_cell.length_c   1.000
_cell.angle_alpha   90.00
_cell.angle_beta   90.00
_cell.angle_gamma   90.00
#
_symmetry.space_group_name_H-M   'P 1'
#
loop_
_entity.id
_entity.type
_entity.pdbx_description
1 polymer ?
#
loop_
_entity_poly.entity_id
_entity_poly.type
_entity_poly.pdbx_seq_one_letter_code
_entity_poly.pdbx_strand_id
1 'polypeptide(L)' 'MSEEAVVTKDSNGNVLNEGDSVSLIKDLPVKGTTITLKRGTVIKNIRLTGDPEHIECRVEKIKGLVLKTCFLKKA' A
#
# COMPACT_ATOMS: atom_id res chain seq x y z
N MET A 1 26.96 -13.50 -0.65
CA MET A 1 25.86 -13.24 -1.59
C MET A 1 24.76 -12.59 -0.77
N SER A 2 24.49 -11.31 -1.05
CA SER A 2 23.56 -10.50 -0.26
C SER A 2 22.15 -10.82 -0.75
N GLU A 3 21.42 -11.63 0.02
CA GLU A 3 20.00 -11.83 -0.19
C GLU A 3 19.29 -10.59 0.37
N GLU A 4 19.24 -9.52 -0.43
CA GLU A 4 18.40 -8.37 -0.13
C GLU A 4 16.95 -8.82 -0.33
N ALA A 5 16.43 -9.55 0.66
CA ALA A 5 15.01 -9.74 0.83
C ALA A 5 14.41 -8.33 0.80
N VAL A 6 13.70 -8.00 -0.27
CA VAL A 6 13.10 -6.67 -0.43
C VAL A 6 11.98 -6.58 0.60
N VAL A 7 12.34 -6.09 1.79
CA VAL A 7 11.41 -5.94 2.89
C VAL A 7 10.59 -4.71 2.63
N THR A 8 9.38 -4.90 2.12
CA THR A 8 8.40 -3.82 1.99
C THR A 8 8.00 -3.34 3.38
N LYS A 9 8.26 -2.07 3.65
CA LYS A 9 7.95 -1.43 4.93
C LYS A 9 6.91 -0.34 4.72
N ASP A 10 6.02 -0.19 5.70
CA ASP A 10 5.09 0.94 5.75
C ASP A 10 5.79 2.23 6.22
N SER A 11 5.02 3.33 6.29
CA SER A 11 5.48 4.63 6.79
C SER A 11 6.07 4.62 8.21
N ASN A 12 5.70 3.63 9.04
CA ASN A 12 6.20 3.46 10.41
C ASN A 12 7.35 2.46 10.53
N GLY A 13 7.81 1.88 9.42
CA GLY A 13 8.85 0.85 9.40
C GLY A 13 8.36 -0.57 9.68
N ASN A 14 7.04 -0.81 9.69
CA ASN A 14 6.49 -2.16 9.85
C ASN A 14 6.64 -2.96 8.57
N VAL A 15 7.07 -4.21 8.69
CA VAL A 15 7.13 -5.15 7.57
C VAL A 15 5.71 -5.52 7.12
N LEU A 16 5.46 -5.32 5.83
CA LEU A 16 4.23 -5.68 5.14
C LEU A 16 4.43 -7.02 4.43
N ASN A 17 3.43 -7.89 4.51
CA ASN A 17 3.41 -9.17 3.81
C ASN A 17 2.27 -9.21 2.78
N GLU A 18 2.32 -10.16 1.85
CA GLU A 18 1.17 -10.42 0.98
C GLU A 18 -0.06 -10.82 1.82
N GLY A 19 -1.20 -10.20 1.53
CA GLY A 19 -2.46 -10.43 2.25
C GLY A 19 -2.68 -9.53 3.48
N ASP A 20 -1.70 -8.71 3.88
CA ASP A 20 -1.84 -7.79 5.03
C ASP A 20 -2.89 -6.69 4.75
N SER A 21 -3.28 -6.01 5.84
CA SER A 21 -4.10 -4.81 5.82
C SER A 21 -3.28 -3.55 6.07
N VAL A 22 -3.57 -2.51 5.29
CA VAL A 22 -2.97 -1.18 5.43
C VAL A 22 -4.05 -0.11 5.47
N SER A 23 -3.77 0.97 6.17
CA SER A 23 -4.60 2.16 6.27
C SER A 23 -3.86 3.37 5.71
N LEU A 24 -4.60 4.25 5.07
CA LEU A 24 -4.06 5.51 4.58
C LEU A 24 -3.88 6.52 5.71
N ILE A 25 -2.69 7.12 5.79
CA ILE A 25 -2.41 8.16 6.79
C ILE A 25 -2.78 9.56 6.32
N LYS A 26 -3.04 9.74 5.02
CA LYS A 26 -3.38 11.01 4.38
C LYS A 26 -4.40 10.78 3.27
N ASP A 27 -5.13 11.82 2.92
CA ASP A 27 -6.04 11.82 1.78
C ASP A 27 -5.23 11.84 0.48
N LEU A 28 -5.48 10.87 -0.39
CA LEU A 28 -4.76 10.66 -1.63
C LEU A 28 -5.76 10.64 -2.80
N PRO A 29 -5.74 11.66 -3.67
CA PRO A 29 -6.53 11.62 -4.90
C PRO A 29 -5.90 10.62 -5.87
N VAL A 30 -6.69 9.66 -6.34
CA VAL A 30 -6.22 8.68 -7.32
C VAL A 30 -6.24 9.32 -8.70
N LYS A 31 -5.07 9.49 -9.32
CA LYS A 31 -4.98 9.97 -10.69
C LYS A 31 -5.72 9.03 -11.64
N GLY A 32 -6.58 9.59 -12.49
CA GLY A 32 -7.38 8.83 -13.46
C GLY A 32 -8.77 8.41 -12.97
N THR A 33 -9.14 8.73 -11.72
CA THR A 33 -10.51 8.55 -11.23
C THR A 33 -10.97 9.74 -10.40
N THR A 34 -12.27 9.93 -10.25
CA THR A 34 -12.87 10.93 -9.34
C THR A 34 -12.84 10.49 -7.87
N ILE A 35 -12.18 9.35 -7.57
CA ILE A 35 -12.14 8.75 -6.25
C ILE A 35 -10.96 9.32 -5.49
N THR A 36 -11.26 9.94 -4.35
CA THR A 36 -10.25 10.35 -3.38
C THR A 36 -10.25 9.35 -2.26
N LEU A 37 -9.13 8.66 -2.05
CA LEU A 37 -8.96 7.80 -0.89
C LEU A 37 -8.79 8.70 0.33
N LYS A 38 -9.71 8.59 1.28
CA LYS A 38 -9.64 9.42 2.48
C LYS A 38 -8.64 8.84 3.48
N ARG A 39 -8.09 9.71 4.32
CA ARG A 39 -7.34 9.28 5.51
C ARG A 39 -8.21 8.31 6.32
N GLY A 40 -7.63 7.19 6.74
CA GLY A 40 -8.31 6.15 7.48
C GLY A 40 -9.01 5.10 6.62
N THR A 41 -9.02 5.22 5.29
CA THR A 41 -9.46 4.13 4.42
C THR A 41 -8.55 2.92 4.63
N VAL A 42 -9.16 1.79 5.01
CA VAL A 42 -8.48 0.51 5.21
C VAL A 42 -8.55 -0.28 3.91
N ILE A 43 -7.39 -0.67 3.41
CA ILE A 43 -7.22 -1.51 2.24
C ILE A 43 -6.74 -2.87 2.75
N LYS A 44 -7.54 -3.90 2.48
CA LYS A 44 -7.26 -5.27 2.88
C LYS A 44 -6.71 -6.02 1.68
N ASN A 45 -5.91 -7.06 1.93
CA ASN A 45 -5.42 -7.97 0.89
C ASN A 45 -4.50 -7.25 -0.10
N ILE A 46 -3.43 -6.64 0.44
CA ILE A 46 -2.38 -6.03 -0.39
C ILE A 46 -1.49 -7.10 -1.02
N ARG A 47 -0.87 -6.74 -2.14
CA ARG A 47 0.08 -7.58 -2.86
C ARG A 47 1.42 -6.87 -2.93
N LEU A 48 2.49 -7.62 -2.63
CA LEU A 48 3.85 -7.11 -2.72
C LEU A 48 4.32 -7.21 -4.16
N THR A 49 4.81 -6.09 -4.71
CA THR A 49 5.29 -6.04 -6.10
C THR A 49 6.78 -6.41 -6.21
N GLY A 50 7.44 -6.69 -5.09
CA GLY A 50 8.90 -6.85 -5.03
C GLY A 50 9.66 -5.53 -4.90
N ASP A 51 8.95 -4.41 -4.76
CA ASP A 51 9.52 -3.09 -4.46
C ASP A 51 9.25 -2.74 -2.98
N PRO A 52 10.22 -2.13 -2.26
CA PRO A 52 10.02 -1.80 -0.85
C PRO A 52 9.14 -0.56 -0.65
N GLU A 53 9.06 0.29 -1.68
CA GLU A 53 8.31 1.55 -1.66
C GLU A 53 6.92 1.45 -2.31
N HIS A 54 6.63 0.36 -3.03
CA HIS A 54 5.40 0.22 -3.81
C HIS A 54 4.67 -1.07 -3.45
N ILE A 55 3.36 -0.96 -3.21
CA ILE A 55 2.46 -2.10 -3.06
C ILE A 55 1.32 -1.99 -4.05
N GLU A 56 0.92 -3.13 -4.58
CA GLU A 56 -0.31 -3.24 -5.33
C GLU A 56 -1.45 -3.52 -4.36
N CYS A 57 -2.55 -2.81 -4.53
CA CYS A 57 -3.74 -3.04 -3.75
C CYS A 57 -5.00 -2.91 -4.58
N ARG A 58 -6.08 -3.46 -4.05
CA ARG A 58 -7.39 -3.42 -4.68
C ARG A 58 -8.35 -2.68 -3.77
N VAL A 59 -8.92 -1.60 -4.29
CA VAL A 59 -9.90 -0.78 -3.56
C VAL A 59 -11.20 -0.77 -4.35
N GLU A 60 -12.25 -1.33 -3.76
CA GLU A 60 -13.63 -1.36 -4.29
C GLU A 60 -13.73 -1.72 -5.78
N LYS A 61 -13.74 -0.70 -6.66
CA LYS A 61 -13.93 -0.80 -8.11
C LYS A 61 -12.63 -0.70 -8.92
N ILE A 62 -11.52 -0.35 -8.29
CA ILE A 62 -10.21 -0.21 -8.94
C ILE A 62 -9.35 -1.44 -8.59
N LYS A 63 -9.00 -2.21 -9.63
CA LYS A 63 -8.04 -3.32 -9.52
C LYS A 63 -6.65 -2.83 -9.92
N GLY A 64 -5.61 -3.29 -9.22
CA GLY A 64 -4.22 -2.99 -9.58
C GLY A 64 -3.79 -1.56 -9.27
N LEU A 65 -4.25 -0.98 -8.15
CA LEU A 65 -3.80 0.33 -7.75
C LEU A 65 -2.44 0.22 -7.06
N VAL A 66 -1.41 0.77 -7.68
CA VAL A 66 -0.08 0.88 -7.08
C VAL A 66 -0.02 2.11 -6.19
N LEU A 67 0.22 1.91 -4.90
CA LEU A 67 0.37 2.96 -3.90
C LEU A 67 1.77 2.95 -3.29
N LYS A 68 2.25 4.13 -2.92
CA LYS A 68 3.50 4.26 -2.18
C LYS A 68 3.30 3.92 -0.71
N THR A 69 4.16 3.07 -0.16
CA THR A 69 4.13 2.63 1.24
C THR A 69 4.38 3.76 2.23
N CYS A 70 5.04 4.85 1.80
CA CYS A 70 5.25 6.05 2.61
C CYS A 70 3.95 6.72 3.11
N PHE A 71 2.82 6.49 2.41
CA PHE A 71 1.51 7.02 2.79
C PHE A 71 0.57 5.96 3.37
N LEU A 72 1.09 4.76 3.61
CA LEU A 72 0.37 3.62 4.14
C LEU A 72 0.91 3.29 5.52
N LYS A 73 0.02 2.77 6.38
CA LYS A 73 0.33 2.29 7.72
C LYS A 73 -0.31 0.92 7.89
N LYS A 74 0.41 -0.06 8.42
CA LYS A 74 -0.13 -1.37 8.80
C LYS A 74 -1.30 -1.19 9.79
N ALA A 75 -2.40 -1.88 9.51
CA ALA A 75 -3.66 -1.77 10.23
C ALA A 75 -4.10 -3.13 10.77
#